data_AF-A0A832CFF3-F1
#
_entry.id   AF-A0A832CFF3-F1
#
_cell.length_a   1.000
_cell.length_b   1.000
_cell.length_c   1.000
_cell.angle_alpha   90.00
_cell.angle_beta   90.00
_cell.angle_gamma   90.00
#
_symmetry.space_group_name_H-M   'P 1'
#
loop_
_entity.id
_entity.type
_entity.pdbx_description
1 polymer ?
#
loop_
_entity_poly.entity_id
_entity_poly.type
_entity_poly.pdbx_seq_one_letter_code
_entity_poly.pdbx_strand_id
1 'polypeptide(L)'
;QAREKMGLTHEELGKKINEKVSVLKKIETRKIKPDDRLAAKLEHALKIKLLVPASEEKTPTAVASKPSSRSLTLGDLVQFDKGKAEEKA
;
A
#
# COMPACT_ATOMS: atom_id res chain seq x y z
N GLN A 1 -3.91 -13.89 10.36
CA GLN A 1 -5.38 -13.86 10.44
C GLN A 1 -6.11 -14.54 9.28
N ALA A 2 -5.53 -14.72 8.09
CA ALA A 2 -6.21 -15.44 6.99
C ALA A 2 -6.65 -16.88 7.35
N ARG A 3 -5.85 -17.59 8.15
CA ARG A 3 -6.20 -18.92 8.70
C ARG A 3 -7.50 -18.92 9.50
N GLU A 4 -7.67 -17.95 10.40
CA GLU A 4 -8.84 -17.86 11.30
C GLU A 4 -10.13 -17.61 10.53
N LYS A 5 -10.07 -16.79 9.47
CA LYS A 5 -11.22 -16.55 8.58
C LYS A 5 -11.70 -17.81 7.86
N MET A 6 -10.81 -18.78 7.66
CA MET A 6 -11.14 -20.07 7.04
C MET A 6 -11.48 -21.17 8.06
N GLY A 7 -11.41 -20.88 9.37
CA GLY A 7 -11.66 -21.87 10.43
C GLY A 7 -10.67 -23.04 10.46
N LEU A 8 -9.55 -22.95 9.74
CA LEU A 8 -8.56 -24.04 9.65
C LEU A 8 -7.68 -24.08 10.89
N THR A 9 -7.47 -25.25 11.47
CA THR A 9 -6.45 -25.44 12.53
C THR A 9 -5.04 -25.38 11.96
N HIS A 10 -4.02 -25.12 12.80
CA HIS A 10 -2.63 -25.12 12.34
C HIS A 10 -2.17 -26.49 11.84
N GLU A 11 -2.76 -27.58 12.37
CA GLU A 11 -2.47 -28.94 11.94
C GLU A 11 -3.04 -29.23 10.55
N GLU A 12 -4.28 -28.83 10.28
CA GLU A 12 -4.90 -28.98 8.96
C GLU A 12 -4.17 -28.13 7.91
N LEU A 13 -3.78 -26.91 8.28
CA LEU A 13 -2.98 -26.05 7.42
C LEU A 13 -1.60 -26.69 7.15
N GLY A 14 -0.95 -27.23 8.19
CA GLY A 14 0.32 -27.96 8.06
C GLY A 14 0.21 -29.18 7.14
N LYS A 15 -0.86 -29.97 7.27
CA LYS A 15 -1.15 -31.12 6.40
C LYS A 15 -1.38 -30.71 4.94
N LYS A 16 -2.10 -29.62 4.68
CA LYS A 16 -2.36 -29.12 3.31
C LYS A 16 -1.11 -28.61 2.60
N ILE A 17 -0.22 -27.95 3.32
CA ILE A 17 0.99 -27.30 2.77
C ILE A 17 2.20 -28.25 2.84
N ASN A 18 2.05 -29.34 3.60
CA ASN A 18 3.08 -30.32 3.94
C ASN A 18 4.25 -29.68 4.71
N GLU A 19 3.91 -28.86 5.71
CA GLU A 19 4.87 -28.07 6.50
C GLU A 19 4.64 -28.25 8.00
N LYS A 20 5.70 -28.13 8.80
CA LYS A 20 5.60 -28.32 10.26
C LYS A 20 4.78 -27.21 10.92
N VAL A 21 3.91 -27.61 11.86
CA VAL A 21 3.07 -26.70 12.67
C VAL A 21 3.90 -25.63 13.41
N SER A 22 5.09 -26.01 13.90
CA SER A 22 6.01 -25.08 14.57
C SER A 22 6.49 -23.97 13.63
N VAL A 23 6.73 -24.29 12.35
CA VAL A 23 7.12 -23.31 11.33
C VAL A 23 5.95 -22.36 11.03
N LEU A 24 4.74 -22.89 10.87
CA LEU A 24 3.54 -22.08 10.67
C LEU A 24 3.30 -21.10 11.83
N LYS A 25 3.46 -21.53 13.08
CA LYS A 25 3.37 -20.65 14.27
C LYS A 25 4.44 -19.55 14.25
N LYS A 26 5.67 -19.87 13.81
CA LYS A 26 6.75 -18.89 13.67
C LYS A 26 6.49 -17.87 12.56
N ILE A 27 5.84 -18.29 11.47
CA ILE A 27 5.42 -17.40 10.37
C ILE A 27 4.30 -16.46 10.84
N GLU A 28 3.29 -16.97 11.56
CA GLU A 28 2.21 -16.13 12.10
C GLU A 28 2.71 -15.10 13.11
N THR A 29 3.72 -15.46 13.92
CA THR A 29 4.39 -14.56 14.86
C THR A 29 5.44 -13.66 14.23
N ARG A 30 5.58 -13.66 12.89
CA ARG A 30 6.56 -12.90 12.10
C ARG A 30 8.03 -13.14 12.49
N LYS A 31 8.33 -14.25 13.17
CA LYS A 31 9.69 -14.63 13.59
C LYS A 31 10.52 -15.21 12.45
N ILE A 32 9.87 -15.78 11.44
CA ILE A 32 10.51 -16.40 10.28
C ILE A 32 9.87 -15.86 9.00
N LYS A 33 10.71 -15.51 8.03
CA LYS A 33 10.28 -15.24 6.66
C LYS A 33 10.11 -16.58 5.93
N PRO A 34 8.92 -16.88 5.36
CA PRO A 34 8.73 -18.09 4.58
C PRO A 34 9.57 -18.02 3.29
N ASP A 35 10.02 -19.19 2.84
CA ASP A 35 10.60 -19.36 1.51
C ASP A 35 9.54 -19.13 0.43
N ASP A 36 9.93 -18.76 -0.78
CA ASP A 36 9.01 -18.38 -1.87
C ASP A 36 8.06 -19.54 -2.22
N ARG A 37 8.58 -20.77 -2.16
CA ARG A 37 7.78 -22.01 -2.32
C ARG A 37 6.70 -22.15 -1.26
N LEU A 38 7.03 -21.81 -0.01
CA LEU A 38 6.10 -21.92 1.11
C LEU A 38 5.06 -20.80 1.06
N ALA A 39 5.46 -19.60 0.68
CA ALA A 39 4.57 -18.47 0.45
C ALA A 39 3.56 -18.78 -0.67
N ALA A 40 4.00 -19.34 -1.80
CA ALA A 40 3.11 -19.72 -2.91
C ALA A 40 2.08 -20.79 -2.50
N LYS A 41 2.51 -21.79 -1.71
CA LYS A 41 1.58 -22.79 -1.17
C LYS A 41 0.59 -22.18 -0.17
N LEU A 42 1.02 -21.23 0.65
CA LEU A 42 0.16 -20.50 1.57
C LEU A 42 -0.86 -19.64 0.81
N GLU A 43 -0.47 -19.00 -0.30
CA GLU A 43 -1.40 -18.28 -1.18
C GLU A 43 -2.48 -19.20 -1.70
N HIS A 44 -2.10 -20.36 -2.23
CA HIS A 44 -3.05 -21.32 -2.79
C HIS A 44 -3.96 -21.91 -1.71
N ALA A 45 -3.40 -22.29 -0.56
CA ALA A 45 -4.14 -22.90 0.53
C ALA A 45 -5.12 -21.93 1.20
N LEU A 46 -4.72 -20.66 1.36
CA LEU A 46 -5.52 -19.63 2.04
C LEU A 46 -6.28 -18.73 1.05
N LYS A 47 -6.12 -18.93 -0.27
CA LYS A 47 -6.67 -18.10 -1.34
C LYS A 47 -6.44 -16.60 -1.12
N ILE A 48 -5.28 -16.24 -0.58
CA ILE A 48 -4.84 -14.86 -0.36
C ILE A 48 -3.68 -14.54 -1.30
N LYS A 49 -3.45 -13.26 -1.55
CA LYS A 49 -2.22 -12.78 -2.18
C LYS A 49 -1.19 -12.46 -1.10
N LEU A 50 -0.10 -13.23 -1.05
CA LEU A 50 1.08 -12.99 -0.20
C LEU A 50 2.26 -12.49 -1.03
N LEU A 51 2.42 -12.99 -2.26
CA LEU A 51 3.37 -12.44 -3.21
C LEU A 51 2.65 -11.38 -4.05
N VAL A 52 3.22 -10.19 -4.06
CA VAL A 52 2.91 -9.21 -5.10
C VAL A 52 3.80 -9.57 -6.28
N PRO A 53 3.26 -9.92 -7.47
CA PRO A 53 4.10 -10.07 -8.65
C PRO A 53 4.82 -8.75 -8.87
N ALA A 54 6.13 -8.78 -9.19
CA ALA A 54 6.88 -7.62 -9.67
C ALA A 54 6.41 -7.15 -11.07
N SER A 55 5.13 -7.37 -11.38
CA SER A 55 4.45 -6.72 -12.47
C SER A 55 4.22 -5.29 -12.01
N GLU A 56 5.11 -4.43 -12.47
CA GLU A 56 4.87 -3.03 -12.81
C GLU A 56 3.59 -2.54 -12.17
N GLU A 57 3.73 -1.92 -10.99
CA GLU A 57 2.70 -1.06 -10.48
C GLU A 57 2.35 -0.15 -11.66
N LYS A 58 1.23 -0.44 -12.33
CA LYS A 58 0.30 0.61 -12.71
C LYS A 58 -0.02 1.29 -11.39
N THR A 59 0.90 2.15 -10.99
CA THR A 59 0.56 3.42 -10.41
C THR A 59 -0.67 3.83 -11.22
N PRO A 60 -1.85 4.06 -10.61
CA PRO A 60 -2.55 5.22 -11.08
C PRO A 60 -1.49 6.31 -10.91
N THR A 61 -0.79 6.61 -12.01
CA THR A 61 -0.22 7.91 -12.22
C THR A 61 -1.43 8.78 -11.96
N ALA A 62 -1.55 9.23 -10.71
CA ALA A 62 -2.35 10.37 -10.39
C ALA A 62 -1.72 11.37 -11.33
N VAL A 63 -2.39 11.55 -12.46
CA VAL A 63 -2.22 12.69 -13.31
C VAL A 63 -2.34 13.81 -12.31
N ALA A 64 -1.18 14.31 -11.88
CA ALA A 64 -1.06 15.63 -11.33
C ALA A 64 -1.35 16.51 -12.55
N SER A 65 -2.63 16.51 -12.93
CA SER A 65 -3.30 17.59 -13.62
C SER A 65 -2.82 18.79 -12.84
N LYS A 66 -1.88 19.54 -13.42
CA LYS A 66 -1.50 20.86 -12.95
C LYS A 66 -2.78 21.51 -12.46
N PRO A 67 -2.98 21.75 -11.15
CA PRO A 67 -3.80 22.86 -10.81
C PRO A 67 -2.93 24.04 -11.21
N SER A 68 -3.25 24.65 -12.35
CA SER A 68 -2.95 26.04 -12.59
C SER A 68 -3.74 26.88 -11.56
N SER A 69 -3.56 26.62 -10.28
CA SER A 69 -3.90 27.54 -9.22
C SER A 69 -2.58 28.19 -8.85
N ARG A 70 -2.26 29.25 -9.61
CA ARG A 70 -1.37 30.32 -9.14
C ARG A 70 -1.84 30.65 -7.72
N SER A 71 -1.11 30.14 -6.73
CA SER A 71 -1.35 30.46 -5.34
C SER A 71 -1.11 31.96 -5.22
N LEU A 72 -2.16 32.69 -4.82
CA LEU A 72 -2.02 34.10 -4.47
C LEU A 72 -1.06 34.15 -3.28
N THR A 73 0.10 34.74 -3.51
CA THR A 73 1.11 34.94 -2.47
C THR A 73 0.86 36.28 -1.79
N LEU A 74 1.37 36.45 -0.57
CA LEU A 74 1.34 37.75 0.12
C LEU A 74 1.99 38.87 -0.71
N GLY A 75 2.89 38.52 -1.64
CA GLY A 75 3.48 39.46 -2.60
C GLY A 75 2.50 39.97 -3.67
N ASP A 76 1.46 39.20 -4.02
CA ASP A 76 0.46 39.62 -5.01
C ASP A 76 -0.53 40.65 -4.42
N LEU A 77 -0.75 40.65 -3.09
CA LEU A 77 -1.62 41.62 -2.41
C LEU A 77 -1.05 43.04 -2.40
N VAL A 78 0.28 43.19 -2.33
CA VAL A 78 0.95 44.51 -2.28
C VAL A 78 0.90 45.26 -3.61
N GLN A 79 0.70 44.56 -4.73
CA GLN A 79 0.62 45.19 -6.06
C GLN A 79 -0.73 45.86 -6.34
N PHE A 80 -1.81 45.41 -5.70
CA PHE A 80 -3.15 45.99 -5.90
C PHE A 80 -3.33 47.36 -5.23
N ASP A 81 -2.56 47.67 -4.18
CA ASP A 81 -2.60 48.98 -3.49
C ASP A 81 -1.78 50.07 -4.20
N LYS A 82 -0.87 49.69 -5.12
CA LYS A 82 -0.02 50.68 -5.81
C LYS A 82 -0.65 51.27 -7.08
N GLY A 83 -1.78 50.74 -7.54
CA GLY A 83 -2.44 51.15 -8.79
C GLY A 83 -3.66 52.06 -8.63
N LYS A 84 -4.02 52.47 -7.41
CA LYS A 84 -5.22 53.29 -7.13
C LYS A 84 -4.94 54.66 -6.50
N ALA A 85 -3.74 55.21 -6.71
CA ALA A 85 -3.36 56.50 -6.13
C ALA A 85 -2.72 57.52 -7.10
N GLU A 86 -2.66 57.27 -8.42
CA GLU A 86 -2.14 58.26 -9.38
C GLU A 86 -2.98 58.34 -10.67
N GLU A 87 -4.25 58.70 -10.52
CA GLU A 87 -4.94 59.50 -11.54
C GLU A 87 -5.98 60.35 -10.80
N LYS A 88 -5.56 61.56 -10.40
CA LYS A 88 -6.33 62.79 -10.11
C LYS A 88 -5.54 63.67 -9.14
N ALA A 89 -4.59 64.44 -9.68
CA ALA A 89 -4.21 65.77 -9.21
C ALA A 89 -3.39 66.45 -10.32
#